data_AF-A0AAW6KEE8-F1
#
_entry.id   AF-A0AAW6KEE8-F1
#
_cell.length_a   1.000
_cell.length_b   1.000
_cell.length_c   1.000
_cell.angle_alpha   90.00
_cell.angle_beta   90.00
_cell.angle_gamma   90.00
#
_symmetry.space_group_name_H-M   'P 1'
#
loop_
_entity.id
_entity.type
_entity.pdbx_description
1 polymer ?
#
loop_
_entity_poly.entity_id
_entity_poly.type
_entity_poly.pdbx_seq_one_letter_code
_entity_poly.pdbx_strand_id
1 'polypeptide(L)'
;MHIDWSIVISVSIPLLAATSGQIIAHQLSQKREKQKHYNECFQNLYSPIIFLISDYIIAESIKMTYINQENYTEEEFEEKADNSYFNPDRIFEEILNLFSLNLRYAKHDLISEFYNVKVLYQMEKYQEIDRGGIADRIEFCYTFSKDYLVAAEKQGIVLPRKIKCDLFLLSLFNILRNCGCINLSNKIIEDYALLDHLSQKNALVLEAIKISNKFERNKSNGYRNKKVYTKAFEYLDELCRDIDLFIPKIAEVWKTEITKGKQYKSEYK
;
A
#
# COMPACT_ATOMS: atom_id res chain seq x y z
N MET A 1 47.13 -5.84 55.04
CA MET A 1 46.38 -4.73 54.41
C MET A 1 44.90 -5.08 54.54
N HIS A 2 44.19 -4.48 55.50
CA HIS A 2 42.75 -4.73 55.68
C HIS A 2 41.99 -3.81 54.73
N ILE A 3 41.28 -4.38 53.76
CA ILE A 3 40.40 -3.60 52.89
C ILE A 3 39.21 -3.17 53.75
N ASP A 4 39.01 -1.85 53.85
CA ASP A 4 37.87 -1.28 54.57
C ASP A 4 36.62 -1.40 53.69
N TRP A 5 35.92 -2.52 53.88
CA TRP A 5 34.70 -2.85 53.13
C TRP A 5 33.61 -1.78 53.28
N SER A 6 33.61 -1.00 54.36
CA SER A 6 32.68 0.12 54.53
C SER A 6 32.86 1.20 53.46
N ILE A 7 34.11 1.54 53.15
CA ILE A 7 34.45 2.53 52.11
C ILE A 7 34.16 1.97 50.72
N VAL A 8 34.53 0.70 50.48
CA VAL A 8 34.24 0.02 49.21
C VAL A 8 32.74 0.01 48.95
N ILE A 9 31.92 -0.39 49.93
CA ILE A 9 30.46 -0.45 49.79
C ILE A 9 29.87 0.96 49.62
N SER A 10 30.31 1.94 50.41
CA SER A 10 29.80 3.32 50.38
C SER A 10 30.09 4.06 49.07
N VAL A 11 31.18 3.70 48.38
CA VAL A 11 31.52 4.26 47.06
C VAL A 11 30.90 3.44 45.92
N SER A 12 30.87 2.12 46.05
CA SER A 12 30.39 1.22 44.99
C SER A 12 28.88 1.33 44.76
N ILE A 13 28.08 1.42 45.83
CA ILE A 13 26.61 1.48 45.71
C ILE A 13 26.14 2.73 44.96
N PRO A 14 26.59 3.96 45.29
CA PRO A 14 26.23 5.16 44.54
C PRO A 14 26.71 5.14 43.09
N LEU A 15 27.91 4.62 42.82
CA LEU A 15 28.44 4.49 41.45
C LEU A 15 27.62 3.51 40.60
N LEU A 16 27.25 2.35 41.16
CA LEU A 16 26.38 1.38 40.48
C LEU A 16 24.98 1.94 40.27
N ALA A 17 24.43 2.68 41.25
CA ALA A 17 23.14 3.34 41.13
C ALA A 17 23.17 4.45 40.06
N ALA A 18 24.22 5.26 40.01
CA ALA A 18 24.39 6.33 39.03
C ALA A 18 24.55 5.78 37.61
N THR A 19 25.39 4.76 37.41
CA THR A 19 25.58 4.10 36.11
C THR A 19 24.30 3.41 35.64
N SER A 20 23.62 2.68 36.52
CA SER A 20 22.32 2.05 36.21
C SER A 20 21.25 3.11 35.88
N GLY A 21 21.21 4.19 36.65
CA GLY A 21 20.32 5.32 36.41
C GLY A 21 20.56 6.01 35.07
N GLN A 22 21.83 6.22 34.69
CA GLN A 22 22.20 6.76 33.38
C GLN A 22 21.82 5.82 32.23
N ILE A 23 22.05 4.51 32.37
CA ILE A 23 21.65 3.52 31.36
C ILE A 23 20.14 3.53 31.17
N ILE A 24 19.37 3.49 32.27
CA ILE A 24 17.90 3.51 32.22
C ILE A 24 17.40 4.83 31.62
N ALA A 25 17.98 5.97 32.04
CA ALA A 25 17.60 7.29 31.51
C ALA A 25 17.89 7.38 30.00
N HIS A 26 19.04 6.87 29.55
CA HIS A 26 19.38 6.85 28.13
C HIS A 26 18.42 5.96 27.33
N GLN A 27 18.09 4.76 27.84
CA GLN A 27 17.10 3.88 27.20
C GLN A 27 15.71 4.53 27.12
N LEU A 28 15.28 5.21 28.18
CA LEU A 28 14.00 5.93 28.19
C LEU A 28 14.01 7.13 27.22
N SER A 29 15.12 7.88 27.16
CA SER A 29 15.29 8.99 26.22
C SER A 29 15.21 8.51 24.77
N GLN A 30 15.95 7.45 24.43
CA GLN A 30 15.90 6.85 23.10
C GLN A 30 14.49 6.35 22.74
N LYS A 31 13.77 5.76 23.70
CA LYS A 31 12.37 5.34 23.47
C LYS A 31 11.47 6.54 23.17
N ARG A 32 11.60 7.63 23.93
CA ARG A 32 10.83 8.87 23.71
C ARG A 32 11.14 9.51 22.36
N GLU A 33 12.41 9.60 21.98
CA GLU A 33 12.82 10.13 20.69
C GLU A 33 12.29 9.30 19.53
N LYS A 34 12.37 7.96 19.62
CA LYS A 34 11.79 7.07 18.61
C LYS A 34 10.28 7.26 18.49
N GLN A 35 9.56 7.34 19.61
CA GLN A 35 8.12 7.57 19.59
C GLN A 35 7.77 8.93 18.96
N LYS A 36 8.50 9.98 19.34
CA LYS A 36 8.35 11.32 18.76
C LYS A 36 8.55 11.29 17.25
N HIS A 37 9.61 10.63 16.78
CA HIS A 37 9.87 10.48 15.36
C HIS A 37 8.74 9.73 14.63
N TYR A 38 8.22 8.63 15.20
CA TYR A 38 7.07 7.93 14.61
C TYR A 38 5.81 8.79 14.55
N ASN A 39 5.56 9.60 15.59
CA ASN A 39 4.42 10.53 15.59
C ASN A 39 4.59 11.58 14.48
N GLU A 40 5.78 12.14 14.32
CA GLU A 40 6.07 13.12 13.28
C GLU A 40 5.96 12.53 11.86
N CYS A 41 6.45 11.30 11.63
CA CYS A 41 6.25 10.61 10.36
C CYS A 41 4.76 10.41 10.07
N PHE A 42 3.99 9.96 11.05
CA PHE A 42 2.56 9.71 10.88
C PHE A 42 1.79 11.01 10.58
N GLN A 43 2.04 12.07 11.34
CA GLN A 43 1.30 13.33 11.20
C GLN A 43 1.68 14.10 9.93
N ASN A 44 2.97 14.18 9.58
CA ASN A 44 3.44 15.05 8.49
C ASN A 44 3.46 14.35 7.13
N LEU A 45 3.70 13.03 7.08
CA LEU A 45 3.77 12.29 5.82
C LEU A 45 2.54 11.41 5.62
N TYR A 46 2.30 10.47 6.53
CA TYR A 46 1.39 9.37 6.25
C TYR A 46 -0.10 9.77 6.30
N SER A 47 -0.51 10.52 7.33
CA SER A 47 -1.90 10.93 7.52
C SER A 47 -2.44 11.84 6.40
N PRO A 48 -1.77 12.91 5.95
CA PRO A 48 -2.34 13.76 4.91
C PRO A 48 -2.43 13.05 3.56
N ILE A 49 -1.40 12.28 3.19
CA ILE A 49 -1.32 11.66 1.87
C ILE A 49 -2.24 10.44 1.73
N ILE A 50 -2.46 9.65 2.81
CA ILE A 50 -3.32 8.45 2.69
C ILE A 50 -4.77 8.79 2.32
N PHE A 51 -5.29 9.93 2.79
CA PHE A 51 -6.63 10.38 2.42
C PHE A 51 -6.69 10.84 0.96
N LEU A 52 -5.63 11.51 0.47
CA LEU A 52 -5.53 11.85 -0.95
C LEU A 52 -5.39 10.62 -1.84
N ILE A 53 -4.65 9.58 -1.42
CA ILE A 53 -4.60 8.30 -2.13
C ILE A 53 -6.00 7.69 -2.25
N SER A 54 -6.77 7.75 -1.17
CA SER A 54 -8.15 7.29 -1.16
C SER A 54 -9.03 8.05 -2.14
N ASP A 55 -8.87 9.38 -2.20
CA ASP A 55 -9.58 10.24 -3.15
C ASP A 55 -9.15 9.97 -4.60
N TYR A 56 -7.85 9.74 -4.83
CA TYR A 56 -7.29 9.37 -6.13
C TYR A 56 -7.87 8.06 -6.65
N ILE A 57 -7.93 7.01 -5.83
CA ILE A 57 -8.49 5.71 -6.23
C ILE A 57 -9.96 5.85 -6.64
N ILE A 58 -10.73 6.64 -5.89
CA ILE A 58 -12.12 6.91 -6.23
C ILE A 58 -12.22 7.71 -7.54
N ALA A 59 -11.42 8.76 -7.71
CA ALA A 59 -11.40 9.56 -8.94
C ALA A 59 -11.05 8.71 -10.17
N GLU A 60 -10.07 7.83 -10.07
CA GLU A 60 -9.73 6.86 -11.12
C GLU A 60 -10.89 5.90 -11.42
N SER A 61 -11.57 5.37 -10.39
CA SER A 61 -12.75 4.51 -10.61
C SER A 61 -13.88 5.24 -11.33
N ILE A 62 -14.08 6.52 -11.02
CA ILE A 62 -15.06 7.38 -11.68
C ILE A 62 -14.65 7.63 -13.12
N LYS A 63 -13.39 8.02 -13.37
CA LYS A 63 -12.84 8.21 -14.73
C LYS A 63 -13.10 7.00 -15.61
N MET A 64 -12.75 5.81 -15.12
CA MET A 64 -12.94 4.56 -15.87
C MET A 64 -14.42 4.24 -16.12
N THR A 65 -15.32 4.59 -15.19
CA THR A 65 -16.76 4.46 -15.39
C THR A 65 -17.25 5.36 -16.52
N TYR A 66 -16.83 6.63 -16.57
CA TYR A 66 -17.19 7.56 -17.64
C TYR A 66 -16.66 7.11 -19.01
N ILE A 67 -15.40 6.67 -19.07
CA ILE A 67 -14.79 6.17 -20.32
C ILE A 67 -15.56 4.95 -20.84
N ASN A 68 -15.84 3.97 -19.98
CA ASN A 68 -16.42 2.70 -20.39
C ASN A 68 -17.94 2.74 -20.61
N GLN A 69 -18.69 3.52 -19.82
CA GLN A 69 -20.16 3.53 -19.86
C GLN A 69 -20.72 4.67 -20.71
N GLU A 70 -20.06 5.82 -20.71
CA GLU A 70 -20.53 7.00 -21.44
C GLU A 70 -19.77 7.23 -22.76
N ASN A 71 -18.88 6.30 -23.15
CA ASN A 71 -18.05 6.37 -24.36
C ASN A 71 -17.21 7.66 -24.47
N TYR A 72 -16.73 8.19 -23.34
CA TYR A 72 -15.79 9.30 -23.33
C TYR A 72 -14.39 8.81 -23.69
N THR A 73 -13.67 9.61 -24.45
CA THR A 73 -12.20 9.52 -24.54
C THR A 73 -11.57 10.06 -23.25
N GLU A 74 -10.33 9.66 -22.97
CA GLU A 74 -9.58 10.18 -21.81
C GLU A 74 -9.41 11.71 -21.90
N GLU A 75 -9.20 12.24 -23.11
CA GLU A 75 -9.10 13.69 -23.37
C GLU A 75 -10.41 14.43 -23.06
N GLU A 76 -11.56 13.90 -23.46
CA GLU A 76 -12.88 14.49 -23.16
C GLU A 76 -13.20 14.47 -21.66
N PHE A 77 -12.80 13.41 -20.96
CA PHE A 77 -12.95 13.36 -19.50
C PHE A 77 -12.09 14.44 -18.85
N GLU A 78 -10.84 14.61 -19.29
CA GLU A 78 -9.93 15.61 -18.76
C GLU A 78 -10.38 17.04 -19.02
N GLU A 79 -10.88 17.35 -20.22
CA GLU A 79 -11.42 18.67 -20.53
C GLU A 79 -12.61 19.01 -19.63
N LYS A 80 -13.47 18.02 -19.37
CA LYS A 80 -14.65 18.17 -18.52
C LYS A 80 -14.31 18.21 -17.03
N ALA A 81 -13.32 17.43 -16.61
CA ALA A 81 -12.87 17.34 -15.24
C ALA A 81 -11.95 18.50 -14.85
N ASP A 82 -11.18 19.05 -15.79
CA ASP A 82 -10.20 20.15 -15.68
C ASP A 82 -9.62 20.29 -14.26
N ASN A 83 -9.95 21.38 -13.55
CA ASN A 83 -9.49 21.66 -12.19
C ASN A 83 -10.43 21.16 -11.09
N SER A 84 -11.41 20.34 -11.44
CA SER A 84 -12.36 19.78 -10.48
C SER A 84 -11.68 18.81 -9.52
N TYR A 85 -12.34 18.61 -8.38
CA TYR A 85 -11.94 17.63 -7.39
C TYR A 85 -11.97 16.18 -7.91
N PHE A 86 -12.61 15.91 -9.06
CA PHE A 86 -12.69 14.55 -9.64
C PHE A 86 -11.59 14.25 -10.65
N ASN A 87 -10.68 15.18 -10.93
CA ASN A 87 -9.55 14.92 -11.81
C ASN A 87 -8.47 14.09 -11.07
N PRO A 88 -8.24 12.81 -11.44
CA PRO A 88 -7.28 11.96 -10.77
C PRO A 88 -5.83 12.45 -10.93
N ASP A 89 -5.47 13.04 -12.07
CA ASP A 89 -4.12 13.60 -12.30
C ASP A 89 -3.83 14.74 -11.34
N ARG A 90 -4.81 15.63 -11.13
CA ARG A 90 -4.69 16.74 -10.18
C ARG A 90 -4.43 16.23 -8.74
N ILE A 91 -5.18 15.21 -8.31
CA ILE A 91 -5.01 14.61 -6.98
C ILE A 91 -3.65 13.92 -6.88
N PHE A 92 -3.23 13.20 -7.93
CA PHE A 92 -1.94 12.52 -7.94
C PHE A 92 -0.76 13.48 -7.92
N GLU A 93 -0.85 14.60 -8.63
CA GLU A 93 0.13 15.68 -8.56
C GLU A 93 0.21 16.28 -7.14
N GLU A 94 -0.92 16.46 -6.46
CA GLU A 94 -0.96 16.89 -5.06
C GLU A 94 -0.27 15.87 -4.12
N ILE A 95 -0.51 14.57 -4.33
CA ILE A 95 0.17 13.48 -3.60
C ILE A 95 1.69 13.60 -3.79
N LEU A 96 2.17 13.71 -5.03
CA LEU A 96 3.60 13.81 -5.33
C LEU A 96 4.23 15.06 -4.71
N ASN A 97 3.52 16.19 -4.75
CA ASN A 97 4.00 17.45 -4.18
C ASN A 97 4.12 17.37 -2.64
N LEU A 98 3.08 16.87 -1.96
CA LEU A 98 3.12 16.70 -0.50
C LEU A 98 4.17 15.68 -0.08
N PHE A 99 4.35 14.61 -0.84
CA PHE A 99 5.41 13.64 -0.61
C PHE A 99 6.80 14.29 -0.74
N SER A 100 7.01 15.07 -1.81
CA SER A 100 8.27 15.79 -2.07
C SER A 100 8.65 16.74 -0.94
N LEU A 101 7.68 17.42 -0.32
CA LEU A 101 7.89 18.32 0.82
C LEU A 101 8.25 17.57 2.11
N ASN A 102 7.93 16.28 2.19
CA ASN A 102 8.03 15.47 3.41
C ASN A 102 8.99 14.26 3.28
N LEU A 103 9.87 14.24 2.28
CA LEU A 103 10.81 13.15 1.99
C LEU A 103 11.64 12.69 3.20
N ARG A 104 11.98 13.62 4.11
CA ARG A 104 12.75 13.32 5.33
C ARG A 104 12.08 12.28 6.26
N TYR A 105 10.79 12.06 6.12
CA TYR A 105 10.00 11.13 6.92
C TYR A 105 9.77 9.78 6.24
N ALA A 106 10.15 9.65 4.95
CA ALA A 106 9.91 8.46 4.15
C ALA A 106 11.06 7.44 4.28
N LYS A 107 10.74 6.16 4.07
CA LYS A 107 11.76 5.10 3.95
C LYS A 107 12.44 5.17 2.60
N HIS A 108 13.68 4.67 2.54
CA HIS A 108 14.49 4.68 1.32
C HIS A 108 13.78 4.03 0.11
N ASP A 109 13.15 2.87 0.30
CA ASP A 109 12.45 2.16 -0.78
C ASP A 109 11.31 3.01 -1.37
N LEU A 110 10.52 3.66 -0.51
CA LEU A 110 9.43 4.53 -0.90
C LEU A 110 9.92 5.81 -1.59
N ILE A 111 11.09 6.33 -1.20
CA ILE A 111 11.75 7.46 -1.88
C ILE A 111 12.17 7.05 -3.30
N SER A 112 12.75 5.85 -3.47
CA SER A 112 13.16 5.36 -4.78
C SER A 112 11.95 5.20 -5.72
N GLU A 113 10.86 4.63 -5.21
CA GLU A 113 9.62 4.45 -5.97
C GLU A 113 8.96 5.79 -6.33
N PHE A 114 8.97 6.74 -5.39
CA PHE A 114 8.53 8.12 -5.64
C PHE A 114 9.24 8.76 -6.84
N TYR A 115 10.57 8.65 -6.92
CA TYR A 115 11.30 9.24 -8.05
C TYR A 115 10.97 8.56 -9.37
N ASN A 116 10.79 7.24 -9.37
CA ASN A 116 10.39 6.51 -10.58
C ASN A 116 9.03 6.98 -11.09
N VAL A 117 8.01 6.99 -10.23
CA VAL A 117 6.66 7.38 -10.63
C VAL A 117 6.56 8.87 -10.96
N LYS A 118 7.31 9.73 -10.27
CA LYS A 118 7.34 11.17 -10.55
C LYS A 118 7.87 11.47 -11.95
N VAL A 119 8.94 10.79 -12.37
CA VAL A 119 9.51 10.97 -13.71
C VAL A 119 8.50 10.52 -14.77
N LEU A 120 7.91 9.33 -14.62
CA LEU A 120 6.90 8.82 -15.55
C LEU A 120 5.70 9.79 -15.65
N TYR A 121 5.18 10.24 -14.51
CA TYR A 121 4.06 11.18 -14.45
C TYR A 121 4.37 12.51 -15.18
N GLN A 122 5.61 13.02 -15.05
CA GLN A 122 6.02 14.23 -15.76
C GLN A 122 6.12 14.00 -17.27
N MET A 123 6.70 12.87 -17.70
CA MET A 123 6.81 12.51 -19.11
C MET A 123 5.41 12.38 -19.76
N GLU A 124 4.44 11.80 -19.06
CA GLU A 124 3.04 11.74 -19.50
C GLU A 124 2.43 13.15 -19.66
N LYS A 125 2.63 14.02 -18.66
CA LYS A 125 2.12 15.40 -18.67
C LYS A 125 2.69 16.24 -19.81
N TYR A 126 3.95 16.00 -20.19
CA TYR A 126 4.60 16.65 -21.34
C TYR A 126 4.38 15.93 -22.68
N GLN A 127 3.53 14.89 -22.71
CA GLN A 127 3.22 14.10 -23.90
C GLN A 127 4.47 13.44 -24.53
N GLU A 128 5.48 13.15 -23.71
CA GLU A 128 6.70 12.45 -24.14
C GLU A 128 6.49 10.93 -24.24
N ILE A 129 5.50 10.39 -23.50
CA ILE A 129 5.07 9.00 -23.53
C ILE A 129 3.54 8.90 -23.52
N ASP A 130 3.02 7.77 -23.98
CA ASP A 130 1.58 7.46 -23.90
C ASP A 130 1.11 7.41 -22.45
N ARG A 131 -0.12 7.88 -22.21
CA ARG A 131 -0.77 7.82 -20.90
C ARG A 131 -1.11 6.37 -20.58
N GLY A 132 -0.31 5.76 -19.71
CA GLY A 132 -0.42 4.33 -19.38
C GLY A 132 0.07 3.98 -17.98
N GLY A 133 0.58 4.96 -17.24
CA GLY A 133 1.24 4.83 -15.95
C GLY A 133 0.32 4.64 -14.76
N ILE A 134 -1.01 4.46 -14.95
CA ILE A 134 -1.95 4.17 -13.84
C ILE A 134 -1.43 3.02 -12.98
N ALA A 135 -0.88 2.00 -13.64
CA ALA A 135 -0.19 0.88 -13.04
C ALA A 135 0.89 1.28 -12.01
N ASP A 136 1.82 2.15 -12.41
CA ASP A 136 2.93 2.61 -11.58
C ASP A 136 2.45 3.53 -10.45
N ARG A 137 1.43 4.35 -10.73
CA ARG A 137 0.75 5.20 -9.73
C ARG A 137 0.07 4.35 -8.66
N ILE A 138 -0.62 3.28 -9.06
CA ILE A 138 -1.25 2.33 -8.14
C ILE A 138 -0.21 1.54 -7.35
N GLU A 139 0.91 1.14 -7.95
CA GLU A 139 2.02 0.50 -7.25
C GLU A 139 2.61 1.43 -6.18
N PHE A 140 2.87 2.70 -6.51
CA PHE A 140 3.28 3.71 -5.53
C PHE A 140 2.28 3.87 -4.39
N CYS A 141 0.98 3.97 -4.71
CA CYS A 141 -0.09 4.03 -3.70
C CYS A 141 -0.11 2.79 -2.80
N TYR A 142 0.15 1.60 -3.36
CA TYR A 142 0.25 0.36 -2.62
C TYR A 142 1.42 0.36 -1.64
N THR A 143 2.62 0.72 -2.09
CA THR A 143 3.81 0.78 -1.23
C THR A 143 3.62 1.82 -0.13
N PHE A 144 3.09 3.00 -0.46
CA PHE A 144 2.77 4.03 0.51
C PHE A 144 1.77 3.52 1.56
N SER A 145 0.67 2.91 1.13
CA SER A 145 -0.41 2.46 2.02
C SER A 145 0.03 1.36 2.98
N LYS A 146 0.97 0.51 2.57
CA LYS A 146 1.61 -0.46 3.48
C LYS A 146 2.45 0.21 4.55
N ASP A 147 3.25 1.20 4.16
CA ASP A 147 4.06 1.94 5.10
C ASP A 147 3.18 2.70 6.11
N TYR A 148 2.06 3.27 5.63
CA TYR A 148 1.01 3.82 6.48
C TYR A 148 0.43 2.76 7.43
N LEU A 149 0.10 1.55 6.95
CA LEU A 149 -0.44 0.47 7.78
C LEU A 149 0.51 0.13 8.94
N VAL A 150 1.80 -0.04 8.66
CA VAL A 150 2.81 -0.30 9.70
C VAL A 150 2.93 0.86 10.67
N ALA A 151 2.83 2.10 10.19
CA ALA A 151 2.86 3.28 11.04
C ALA A 151 1.62 3.38 11.94
N ALA A 152 0.42 3.11 11.39
CA ALA A 152 -0.84 3.12 12.12
C ALA A 152 -0.88 2.04 13.21
N GLU A 153 -0.42 0.81 12.90
CA GLU A 153 -0.33 -0.29 13.87
C GLU A 153 0.58 0.07 15.05
N LYS A 154 1.75 0.68 14.78
CA LYS A 154 2.68 1.13 15.83
C LYS A 154 2.07 2.19 16.75
N GLN A 155 1.13 2.97 16.25
CA GLN A 155 0.42 4.01 16.99
C GLN A 155 -0.89 3.51 17.64
N GLY A 156 -1.27 2.24 17.41
CA GLY A 156 -2.55 1.71 17.89
C GLY A 156 -3.77 2.33 17.22
N ILE A 157 -3.62 2.85 16.00
CA ILE A 157 -4.69 3.54 15.28
C ILE A 157 -5.60 2.52 14.59
N VAL A 158 -6.91 2.66 14.82
CA VAL A 158 -7.92 1.90 14.08
C VAL A 158 -8.12 2.51 12.71
N LEU A 159 -7.90 1.71 11.67
CA LEU A 159 -8.02 2.18 10.29
C LEU A 159 -9.48 2.54 9.94
N PRO A 160 -9.71 3.71 9.30
CA PRO A 160 -11.00 4.03 8.73
C PRO A 160 -11.42 2.97 7.70
N ARG A 161 -12.73 2.73 7.56
CA ARG A 161 -13.26 1.76 6.59
C ARG A 161 -12.77 2.04 5.16
N LYS A 162 -12.79 3.31 4.74
CA LYS A 162 -12.35 3.74 3.41
C LYS A 162 -10.93 3.25 3.11
N ILE A 163 -10.00 3.46 4.04
CA ILE A 163 -8.61 3.01 3.91
C ILE A 163 -8.49 1.48 3.89
N LYS A 164 -9.36 0.75 4.59
CA LYS A 164 -9.39 -0.73 4.51
C LYS A 164 -9.84 -1.22 3.13
N CYS A 165 -10.82 -0.54 2.52
CA CYS A 165 -11.23 -0.83 1.14
C CYS A 165 -10.09 -0.57 0.17
N ASP A 166 -9.41 0.58 0.30
CA ASP A 166 -8.27 0.92 -0.57
C ASP A 166 -7.13 -0.08 -0.42
N LEU A 167 -6.78 -0.46 0.82
CA LEU A 167 -5.79 -1.51 1.09
C LEU A 167 -6.19 -2.86 0.48
N PHE A 168 -7.48 -3.19 0.50
CA PHE A 168 -8.00 -4.40 -0.12
C PHE A 168 -7.79 -4.38 -1.64
N LEU A 169 -8.22 -3.30 -2.30
CA LEU A 169 -8.05 -3.11 -3.74
C LEU A 169 -6.57 -3.15 -4.14
N LEU A 170 -5.72 -2.38 -3.46
CA LEU A 170 -4.30 -2.30 -3.78
C LEU A 170 -3.58 -3.65 -3.55
N SER A 171 -3.96 -4.38 -2.49
CA SER A 171 -3.44 -5.74 -2.26
C SER A 171 -3.90 -6.71 -3.34
N LEU A 172 -5.16 -6.60 -3.78
CA LEU A 172 -5.72 -7.44 -4.83
C LEU A 172 -5.07 -7.15 -6.19
N PHE A 173 -4.86 -5.88 -6.52
CA PHE A 173 -4.08 -5.44 -7.68
C PHE A 173 -2.70 -6.11 -7.71
N ASN A 174 -1.96 -6.06 -6.60
CA ASN A 174 -0.65 -6.70 -6.51
C ASN A 174 -0.73 -8.23 -6.65
N ILE A 175 -1.72 -8.88 -6.03
CA ILE A 175 -1.94 -10.34 -6.19
C ILE A 175 -2.19 -10.70 -7.66
N LEU A 176 -3.12 -10.00 -8.32
CA LEU A 176 -3.49 -10.25 -9.71
C LEU A 176 -2.29 -10.08 -10.66
N ARG A 177 -1.50 -9.01 -10.48
CA ARG A 177 -0.26 -8.80 -11.24
C ARG A 177 0.74 -9.91 -11.04
N ASN A 178 1.01 -10.30 -9.79
CA ASN A 178 1.94 -11.38 -9.50
C ASN A 178 1.47 -12.70 -10.11
N CYS A 179 0.16 -12.98 -10.11
CA CYS A 179 -0.45 -14.16 -10.72
C CYS A 179 -0.54 -14.11 -12.25
N GLY A 180 -0.08 -13.05 -12.93
CA GLY A 180 -0.14 -12.91 -14.39
C GLY A 180 -1.53 -12.58 -14.92
N CYS A 181 -2.46 -12.14 -14.07
CA CYS A 181 -3.80 -11.71 -14.44
C CYS A 181 -3.78 -10.23 -14.85
N ILE A 182 -2.98 -9.87 -15.86
CA ILE A 182 -2.64 -8.47 -16.19
C ILE A 182 -3.89 -7.66 -16.57
N ASN A 183 -4.72 -8.18 -17.47
CA ASN A 183 -5.93 -7.47 -17.92
C ASN A 183 -6.88 -7.19 -16.75
N LEU A 184 -7.07 -8.20 -15.88
CA LEU A 184 -7.92 -8.07 -14.71
C LEU A 184 -7.32 -7.08 -13.70
N SER A 185 -6.00 -7.08 -13.50
CA SER A 185 -5.34 -6.12 -12.63
C SER A 185 -5.48 -4.67 -13.13
N ASN A 186 -5.42 -4.45 -14.44
CA ASN A 186 -5.54 -3.09 -15.00
C ASN A 186 -6.97 -2.55 -14.93
N LYS A 187 -7.98 -3.43 -14.87
CA LYS A 187 -9.40 -3.04 -14.78
C LYS A 187 -9.97 -3.09 -13.37
N ILE A 188 -9.21 -3.56 -12.38
CA ILE A 188 -9.70 -3.80 -11.02
C ILE A 188 -10.28 -2.54 -10.34
N ILE A 189 -9.84 -1.36 -10.78
CA ILE A 189 -10.31 -0.09 -10.25
C ILE A 189 -11.73 0.25 -10.70
N GLU A 190 -12.18 -0.29 -11.84
CA GLU A 190 -13.59 -0.21 -12.30
C GLU A 190 -14.52 -0.91 -11.31
N ASP A 191 -14.04 -1.97 -10.68
CA ASP A 191 -14.80 -2.78 -9.72
C ASP A 191 -14.77 -2.18 -8.30
N TYR A 192 -14.35 -0.91 -8.09
CA TYR A 192 -14.22 -0.29 -6.76
C TYR A 192 -15.48 -0.43 -5.91
N ALA A 193 -16.67 -0.17 -6.46
CA ALA A 193 -17.93 -0.25 -5.72
C ALA A 193 -18.24 -1.69 -5.24
N LEU A 194 -17.95 -2.69 -6.08
CA LEU A 194 -18.06 -4.10 -5.72
C LEU A 194 -17.04 -4.46 -4.62
N LEU A 195 -15.81 -3.98 -4.76
CA LEU A 195 -14.74 -4.23 -3.78
C LEU A 195 -15.02 -3.55 -2.44
N ASP A 196 -15.61 -2.35 -2.40
CA ASP A 196 -16.04 -1.71 -1.16
C ASP A 196 -17.10 -2.56 -0.45
N HIS A 197 -18.06 -3.11 -1.19
CA HIS A 197 -19.04 -4.03 -0.61
C HIS A 197 -18.36 -5.27 -0.01
N LEU A 198 -17.46 -5.92 -0.74
CA LEU A 198 -16.75 -7.11 -0.30
C LEU A 198 -15.78 -6.84 0.86
N SER A 199 -15.20 -5.63 0.93
CA SER A 199 -14.26 -5.22 1.98
C SER A 199 -14.87 -5.20 3.38
N GLN A 200 -16.21 -5.19 3.49
CA GLN A 200 -16.92 -5.31 4.76
C GLN A 200 -16.60 -6.63 5.48
N LYS A 201 -16.26 -7.68 4.72
CA LYS A 201 -15.75 -8.95 5.26
C LYS A 201 -14.26 -8.80 5.61
N ASN A 202 -13.96 -8.37 6.84
CA ASN A 202 -12.58 -8.13 7.31
C ASN A 202 -11.61 -9.32 7.08
N ALA A 203 -12.11 -10.56 7.12
CA ALA A 203 -11.30 -11.74 6.85
C ALA A 203 -10.72 -11.76 5.42
N LEU A 204 -11.50 -11.33 4.41
CA LEU A 204 -11.06 -11.25 3.02
C LEU A 204 -9.94 -10.22 2.85
N VAL A 205 -10.10 -9.04 3.45
CA VAL A 205 -9.12 -7.95 3.41
C VAL A 205 -7.80 -8.39 4.03
N LEU A 206 -7.86 -8.99 5.23
CA LEU A 206 -6.67 -9.47 5.92
C LEU A 206 -5.95 -10.58 5.16
N GLU A 207 -6.69 -11.48 4.50
CA GLU A 207 -6.07 -12.55 3.70
C GLU A 207 -5.41 -11.99 2.43
N ALA A 208 -6.03 -11.03 1.75
CA ALA A 208 -5.40 -10.31 0.63
C ALA A 208 -4.06 -9.67 1.04
N ILE A 209 -4.06 -8.90 2.13
CA ILE A 209 -2.85 -8.25 2.65
C ILE A 209 -1.77 -9.29 2.98
N LYS A 210 -2.15 -10.40 3.62
CA LYS A 210 -1.20 -11.49 3.97
C LYS A 210 -0.60 -12.16 2.72
N ILE A 211 -1.41 -12.46 1.71
CA ILE A 211 -0.93 -13.08 0.47
C ILE A 211 0.01 -12.12 -0.26
N SER A 212 -0.40 -10.85 -0.38
CA SER A 212 0.40 -9.81 -1.02
C SER A 212 1.77 -9.65 -0.35
N ASN A 213 1.81 -9.57 0.99
CA ASN A 213 3.06 -9.54 1.76
C ASN A 213 3.94 -10.80 1.57
N LYS A 214 3.34 -11.97 1.30
CA LYS A 214 4.10 -13.19 1.02
C LYS A 214 4.75 -13.14 -0.37
N PHE A 215 4.13 -12.52 -1.37
CA PHE A 215 4.77 -12.36 -2.69
C PHE A 215 6.06 -11.55 -2.58
N GLU A 216 6.02 -10.41 -1.88
CA GLU A 216 7.19 -9.55 -1.74
C GLU A 216 8.35 -10.22 -1.01
N ARG A 217 8.06 -10.90 0.11
CA ARG A 217 9.09 -11.61 0.91
C ARG A 217 9.75 -12.76 0.16
N ASN A 218 9.12 -13.27 -0.91
CA ASN A 218 9.62 -14.41 -1.67
C ASN A 218 10.04 -14.05 -3.11
N LYS A 219 10.16 -12.77 -3.47
CA LYS A 219 10.61 -12.32 -4.81
C LYS A 219 11.85 -13.05 -5.33
N SER A 220 12.74 -13.53 -4.45
CA SER A 220 13.98 -14.24 -4.79
C SER A 220 13.95 -15.79 -4.64
N ASN A 221 12.84 -16.42 -4.23
CA ASN A 221 12.81 -17.85 -3.90
C ASN A 221 11.73 -18.64 -4.68
N GLY A 222 12.15 -19.29 -5.77
CA GLY A 222 11.26 -20.01 -6.71
C GLY A 222 10.40 -21.11 -6.09
N TYR A 223 10.92 -21.90 -5.14
CA TYR A 223 10.12 -22.96 -4.50
C TYR A 223 9.06 -22.40 -3.55
N ARG A 224 9.40 -21.37 -2.75
CA ARG A 224 8.41 -20.70 -1.89
C ARG A 224 7.35 -20.00 -2.71
N ASN A 225 7.69 -19.50 -3.89
CA ASN A 225 6.74 -18.89 -4.81
C ASN A 225 5.62 -19.85 -5.24
N LYS A 226 5.90 -21.14 -5.49
CA LYS A 226 4.85 -22.12 -5.85
C LYS A 226 3.74 -22.20 -4.80
N LYS A 227 4.09 -22.26 -3.51
CA LYS A 227 3.10 -22.31 -2.42
C LYS A 227 2.32 -20.99 -2.29
N VAL A 228 2.98 -19.85 -2.52
CA VAL A 228 2.31 -18.55 -2.50
C VAL A 228 1.33 -18.43 -3.65
N TYR A 229 1.70 -18.85 -4.87
CA TYR A 229 0.79 -18.89 -6.03
C TYR A 229 -0.42 -19.79 -5.80
N THR A 230 -0.24 -21.00 -5.26
CA THR A 230 -1.37 -21.89 -4.96
C THR A 230 -2.36 -21.21 -4.01
N LYS A 231 -1.88 -20.62 -2.91
CA LYS A 231 -2.74 -19.88 -1.98
C LYS A 231 -3.40 -18.66 -2.60
N ALA A 232 -2.68 -17.94 -3.45
CA ALA A 232 -3.22 -16.79 -4.16
C ALA A 232 -4.35 -17.20 -5.11
N PHE A 233 -4.18 -18.29 -5.87
CA PHE A 233 -5.23 -18.78 -6.76
C PHE A 233 -6.43 -19.36 -6.00
N GLU A 234 -6.21 -20.09 -4.89
CA GLU A 234 -7.30 -20.54 -4.01
C GLU A 234 -8.12 -19.35 -3.49
N TYR A 235 -7.43 -18.28 -3.05
CA TYR A 235 -8.05 -17.04 -2.60
C TYR A 235 -8.84 -16.35 -3.73
N LEU A 236 -8.26 -16.24 -4.93
CA LEU A 236 -8.93 -15.64 -6.08
C LEU A 236 -10.16 -16.46 -6.52
N ASP A 237 -10.11 -17.79 -6.45
CA ASP A 237 -11.26 -18.65 -6.75
C ASP A 237 -12.37 -18.52 -5.71
N GLU A 238 -12.03 -18.37 -4.43
CA GLU A 238 -12.99 -18.08 -3.36
C GLU A 238 -13.64 -16.70 -3.56
N LEU A 239 -12.83 -15.67 -3.82
CA LEU A 239 -13.32 -14.33 -4.12
C LEU A 239 -14.22 -14.31 -5.35
N CYS A 240 -13.86 -15.05 -6.40
CA CYS A 240 -14.69 -15.16 -7.60
C CYS A 240 -16.03 -15.84 -7.33
N ARG A 241 -16.07 -16.85 -6.45
CA ARG A 241 -17.35 -17.48 -6.01
C ARG A 241 -18.21 -16.51 -5.22
N ASP A 242 -17.59 -15.71 -4.34
CA ASP A 242 -18.29 -14.65 -3.63
C ASP A 242 -18.90 -13.64 -4.61
N ILE A 243 -18.14 -13.20 -5.63
CA ILE A 243 -18.64 -12.30 -6.69
C ILE A 243 -19.78 -12.95 -7.48
N ASP A 244 -19.69 -14.25 -7.80
CA ASP A 244 -20.69 -14.97 -8.58
C ASP A 244 -22.07 -14.97 -7.92
N LEU A 245 -22.12 -14.95 -6.57
CA LEU A 245 -23.37 -14.84 -5.82
C LEU A 245 -24.07 -13.48 -5.99
N PHE A 246 -23.34 -12.42 -6.32
CA PHE A 246 -23.87 -11.07 -6.46
C PHE A 246 -23.99 -10.62 -7.92
N ILE A 247 -22.95 -10.85 -8.72
CA ILE A 247 -22.83 -10.38 -10.10
C ILE A 247 -22.17 -11.47 -10.98
N PRO A 248 -22.93 -12.49 -11.44
CA PRO A 248 -22.39 -13.62 -12.21
C PRO A 248 -21.59 -13.23 -13.46
N LYS A 249 -22.03 -12.17 -14.15
CA LYS A 249 -21.36 -11.67 -15.36
C LYS A 249 -19.93 -11.18 -15.09
N ILE A 250 -19.70 -10.50 -13.96
CA ILE A 250 -18.34 -10.06 -13.57
C ILE A 250 -17.51 -11.27 -13.13
N ALA A 251 -18.11 -12.19 -12.37
CA ALA A 251 -17.44 -13.42 -11.96
C ALA A 251 -16.95 -14.26 -13.14
N GLU A 252 -17.71 -14.37 -14.23
CA GLU A 252 -17.30 -15.09 -15.43
C GLU A 252 -16.05 -14.49 -16.09
N VAL A 253 -15.98 -13.16 -16.18
CA VAL A 253 -14.80 -12.43 -16.69
C VAL A 253 -13.60 -12.69 -15.80
N TRP A 254 -13.77 -12.56 -14.48
CA TRP A 254 -12.71 -12.82 -13.51
C TRP A 254 -12.20 -14.25 -13.58
N LYS A 255 -13.11 -15.24 -13.61
CA LYS A 255 -12.77 -16.66 -13.69
C LYS A 255 -11.96 -16.98 -14.94
N THR A 256 -12.32 -16.37 -16.07
CA THR A 256 -11.60 -16.53 -17.34
C THR A 256 -10.17 -16.01 -17.23
N GLU A 257 -9.98 -14.80 -16.70
CA GLU A 257 -8.65 -14.20 -16.54
C GLU A 257 -7.80 -14.94 -15.49
N ILE A 258 -8.40 -15.38 -14.38
CA ILE A 258 -7.73 -16.20 -13.37
C ILE A 258 -7.27 -17.54 -13.97
N THR A 259 -8.07 -18.15 -14.83
CA THR A 259 -7.73 -19.41 -15.51
C THR A 259 -6.55 -19.23 -16.45
N LYS A 260 -6.53 -18.14 -17.23
CA LYS A 260 -5.36 -17.77 -18.06
C LYS A 260 -4.11 -17.55 -17.21
N GLY A 261 -4.24 -16.83 -16.09
CA GLY A 261 -3.12 -16.61 -15.15
C GLY A 261 -2.57 -17.92 -14.58
N LYS A 262 -3.45 -18.89 -14.25
CA LYS A 262 -3.05 -20.23 -13.79
C LYS A 262 -2.25 -20.99 -14.86
N GLN A 263 -2.73 -20.97 -16.11
CA GLN A 263 -2.06 -21.62 -17.24
C GLN A 263 -0.66 -21.01 -17.42
N TYR A 264 -0.59 -19.69 -17.54
CA TYR A 264 0.67 -18.95 -17.66
C TYR A 264 1.64 -19.32 -16.52
N LYS A 265 1.23 -19.28 -15.26
CA LYS A 265 2.12 -19.61 -14.12
C LYS A 265 2.42 -21.11 -13.97
N SER A 266 1.67 -22.00 -14.63
CA SER A 266 1.97 -23.42 -14.66
C SER A 266 3.06 -23.78 -15.67
N GLU A 267 3.22 -22.98 -16.73
CA GLU A 267 4.23 -23.16 -17.78
C GLU A 267 5.63 -22.69 -17.38
N TYR A 268 5.75 -21.85 -16.34
CA TYR A 268 7.04 -21.40 -15.76
C TYR A 268 7.52 -22.24 -14.56
N LYS A 269 7.00 -23.47 -14.39
CA LYS A 269 7.45 -24.46 -13.39
C LYS A 269 8.25 -25.57 -14.04
#